data_AF-Q98IB1-F1
#
_entry.id   AF-Q98IB1-F1
#
_cell.length_a   1.000
_cell.length_b   1.000
_cell.length_c   1.000
_cell.angle_alpha   90.00
_cell.angle_beta   90.00
_cell.angle_gamma   90.00
#
_symmetry.space_group_name_H-M   'P 1'
#
loop_
_entity.id
_entity.type
_entity.pdbx_description
1 polymer ?
#
loop_
_entity_poly.entity_id
_entity_poly.type
_entity_poly.pdbx_seq_one_letter_code
_entity_poly.pdbx_strand_id
1 'polypeptide(L)'
;MTGKLAFVATAGLVGAALFLAVGIGLAGPDWVNAGGSWISGQSTCGAITSVRKEVTLPFSANDSFTIALPASVRYQPGDKAEAVVSGDSTLIDHVRMEGSQLSLDCETGWFSPRLDVTVSGPVISDWRLVGSGELALPQVNQRELRLNIRGSGSVVATGTTQTVDLEISGSGSGRLKDLIAQSAQVEIRGSGDAEVTAQADADVSISGSGDVDLYGHPTMRRSQVRGSGSITQVP
;
A
#
# COMPACT_ATOMS: atom_id res chain seq x y z
N MET A 1 12.76 -37.07 1.23
CA MET A 1 12.86 -35.87 2.10
C MET A 1 11.52 -35.14 2.27
N THR A 2 10.46 -35.48 1.53
CA THR A 2 9.14 -34.83 1.55
C THR A 2 8.27 -35.15 2.79
N GLY A 3 8.42 -36.33 3.40
CA GLY A 3 7.60 -36.72 4.57
C GLY A 3 7.88 -35.95 5.86
N LYS A 4 9.11 -35.46 6.06
CA LYS A 4 9.48 -34.71 7.28
C LYS A 4 8.92 -33.29 7.28
N LEU A 5 8.87 -32.64 6.12
CA LEU A 5 8.26 -31.32 5.95
C LEU A 5 6.74 -31.36 6.08
N ALA A 6 6.09 -32.39 5.52
CA ALA A 6 4.65 -32.60 5.67
C ALA A 6 4.26 -32.78 7.15
N PHE A 7 5.04 -33.55 7.92
CA PHE A 7 4.78 -33.79 9.33
C PHE A 7 4.92 -32.51 10.18
N VAL A 8 5.95 -31.69 9.91
CA VAL A 8 6.15 -30.40 10.60
C VAL A 8 5.02 -29.42 10.26
N ALA A 9 4.59 -29.36 9.00
CA ALA A 9 3.48 -28.51 8.58
C ALA A 9 2.15 -28.94 9.24
N THR A 10 1.85 -30.24 9.28
CA THR A 10 0.64 -30.75 9.95
C THR A 10 0.70 -30.56 11.47
N ALA A 11 1.86 -30.75 12.10
CA ALA A 11 2.01 -30.54 13.54
C ALA A 11 1.86 -29.05 13.91
N GLY A 12 2.40 -28.14 13.10
CA GLY A 12 2.23 -26.70 13.27
C GLY A 12 0.76 -26.27 13.13
N LEU A 13 0.05 -26.80 12.13
CA LEU A 13 -1.35 -26.47 11.88
C LEU A 13 -2.28 -27.00 12.99
N VAL A 14 -2.01 -28.20 13.50
CA VAL A 14 -2.71 -28.77 14.66
C VAL A 14 -2.42 -27.99 15.93
N GLY A 15 -1.17 -27.57 16.13
CA GLY A 15 -0.78 -26.71 17.26
C GLY A 15 -1.51 -25.37 17.21
N ALA A 16 -1.55 -24.70 16.05
CA ALA A 16 -2.26 -23.45 15.86
C ALA A 16 -3.77 -23.60 16.13
N ALA A 17 -4.39 -24.67 15.63
CA ALA A 17 -5.81 -24.95 15.86
C ALA A 17 -6.13 -25.17 17.35
N LEU A 18 -5.25 -25.86 18.08
CA LEU A 18 -5.39 -26.08 19.53
C LEU A 18 -5.27 -24.78 20.33
N PHE A 19 -4.28 -23.94 20.03
CA PHE A 19 -4.13 -22.64 20.69
C PHE A 19 -5.29 -21.71 20.40
N LEU A 20 -5.78 -21.72 19.16
CA LEU A 20 -6.94 -20.93 18.75
C LEU A 20 -8.20 -21.40 19.49
N ALA A 21 -8.42 -22.71 19.61
CA ALA A 21 -9.54 -23.26 20.37
C ALA A 21 -9.49 -22.94 21.88
N VAL A 22 -8.29 -22.93 22.48
CA VAL A 22 -8.11 -22.55 23.89
C VAL A 22 -8.36 -21.05 24.09
N GLY A 23 -7.86 -20.20 23.18
CA GLY A 23 -8.12 -18.75 23.23
C GLY A 23 -9.62 -18.43 23.13
N ILE A 24 -10.32 -19.16 22.27
CA ILE A 24 -11.78 -19.10 22.11
C ILE A 24 -12.50 -19.49 23.41
N GLY A 25 -12.08 -20.59 24.05
CA GLY A 25 -12.73 -21.07 25.28
C GLY A 25 -12.56 -20.14 26.49
N LEU A 26 -11.44 -19.41 26.57
CA LEU A 26 -11.15 -18.49 27.67
C LEU A 26 -11.81 -17.12 27.51
N ALA A 27 -12.21 -16.73 26.29
CA ALA A 27 -12.79 -15.41 26.00
C ALA A 27 -14.27 -15.25 26.40
N GLY A 28 -14.95 -16.35 26.76
CA GLY A 28 -16.37 -16.34 27.16
C GLY A 28 -17.34 -16.05 25.99
N PRO A 29 -18.65 -16.31 26.14
CA PRO A 29 -19.63 -16.29 25.04
C PRO A 29 -19.83 -14.93 24.34
N ASP A 30 -19.33 -13.83 24.90
CA ASP A 30 -19.35 -12.50 24.27
C ASP A 30 -18.37 -12.37 23.09
N TRP A 31 -17.43 -13.30 22.92
CA TRP A 31 -16.54 -13.36 21.75
C TRP A 31 -17.27 -13.59 20.42
N VAL A 32 -18.49 -14.15 20.41
CA VAL A 32 -19.25 -14.33 19.16
C VAL A 32 -19.86 -13.01 18.70
N ASN A 33 -20.25 -12.15 19.65
CA ASN A 33 -20.85 -10.84 19.37
C ASN A 33 -19.79 -9.74 19.19
N ALA A 34 -18.68 -9.80 19.94
CA ALA A 34 -17.54 -8.89 19.79
C ALA A 34 -16.51 -9.36 18.75
N GLY A 35 -16.50 -10.66 18.41
CA GLY A 35 -15.53 -11.27 17.51
C GLY A 35 -16.05 -11.85 16.22
N GLY A 36 -17.37 -11.75 15.98
CA GLY A 36 -17.95 -12.00 14.67
C GLY A 36 -17.30 -11.12 13.59
N SER A 37 -16.97 -9.85 13.87
CA SER A 37 -16.43 -8.94 12.83
C SER A 37 -15.05 -9.36 12.31
N TRP A 38 -14.08 -9.67 13.18
CA TRP A 38 -12.72 -10.06 12.76
C TRP A 38 -12.59 -11.53 12.31
N ILE A 39 -13.53 -12.42 12.68
CA ILE A 39 -13.55 -13.81 12.21
C ILE A 39 -14.41 -13.96 10.94
N SER A 40 -15.53 -13.24 10.81
CA SER A 40 -16.44 -13.38 9.66
C SER A 40 -16.04 -12.54 8.44
N GLY A 41 -15.20 -11.51 8.62
CA GLY A 41 -14.75 -10.64 7.54
C GLY A 41 -15.90 -9.93 6.82
N GLN A 42 -17.06 -9.78 7.46
CA GLN A 42 -18.23 -9.13 6.87
C GLN A 42 -18.00 -7.63 6.73
N SER A 43 -18.19 -7.12 5.52
CA SER A 43 -18.10 -5.68 5.27
C SER A 43 -19.29 -4.95 5.89
N THR A 44 -19.03 -3.81 6.53
CA THR A 44 -20.09 -2.91 7.01
C THR A 44 -20.58 -1.94 5.92
N CYS A 45 -20.01 -2.02 4.71
CA CYS A 45 -20.36 -1.20 3.54
C CYS A 45 -21.62 -1.68 2.78
N GLY A 46 -22.34 -2.68 3.31
CA GLY A 46 -23.50 -3.28 2.66
C GLY A 46 -23.17 -4.36 1.62
N ALA A 47 -24.22 -4.98 1.07
CA ALA A 47 -24.09 -6.00 0.04
C ALA A 47 -23.86 -5.37 -1.34
N ILE A 48 -22.83 -5.84 -2.05
CA ILE A 48 -22.48 -5.41 -3.41
C ILE A 48 -23.66 -5.67 -4.34
N THR A 49 -24.07 -4.67 -5.10
CA THR A 49 -25.26 -4.72 -5.96
C THR A 49 -24.95 -4.98 -7.44
N SER A 50 -23.67 -4.95 -7.81
CA SER A 50 -23.14 -4.95 -9.18
C SER A 50 -23.59 -3.76 -10.03
N VAL A 51 -24.20 -2.74 -9.43
CA VAL A 51 -24.58 -1.51 -10.11
C VAL A 51 -23.38 -0.57 -10.10
N ARG A 52 -22.87 -0.24 -11.28
CA ARG A 52 -21.73 0.68 -11.40
C ARG A 52 -22.21 2.14 -11.31
N LYS A 53 -21.57 2.91 -10.44
CA LYS A 53 -21.75 4.36 -10.31
C LYS A 53 -20.40 5.04 -10.54
N GLU A 54 -20.45 6.33 -10.86
CA GLU A 54 -19.28 7.19 -10.97
C GLU A 54 -19.58 8.52 -10.27
N VAL A 55 -18.62 9.02 -9.50
CA VAL A 55 -18.73 10.31 -8.81
C VAL A 55 -17.43 11.08 -8.98
N THR A 56 -17.55 12.35 -9.34
CA THR A 56 -16.43 13.30 -9.38
C THR A 56 -16.39 14.08 -8.07
N LEU A 57 -15.27 13.98 -7.36
CA LEU A 57 -15.03 14.63 -6.07
C LEU A 57 -13.95 15.70 -6.26
N PRO A 58 -14.28 17.00 -6.20
CA PRO A 58 -13.26 18.04 -6.18
C PRO A 58 -12.47 17.94 -4.87
N PHE A 59 -11.16 18.21 -4.94
CA PHE A 59 -10.31 18.24 -3.76
C PHE A 59 -9.50 19.54 -3.70
N SER A 60 -9.01 19.86 -2.50
CA SER A 60 -8.16 21.04 -2.31
C SER A 60 -6.74 20.68 -2.73
N ALA A 61 -6.27 21.24 -3.86
CA ALA A 61 -4.92 21.05 -4.33
C ALA A 61 -3.91 21.47 -3.26
N ASN A 62 -3.12 20.51 -2.81
CA ASN A 62 -2.03 20.68 -1.88
C ASN A 62 -0.90 19.72 -2.27
N ASP A 63 0.21 19.81 -1.56
CA ASP A 63 1.37 18.99 -1.86
C ASP A 63 1.19 17.52 -1.49
N SER A 64 0.14 17.17 -0.72
CA SER A 64 -0.04 15.82 -0.18
C SER A 64 -1.42 15.20 -0.43
N PHE A 65 -1.47 14.01 -1.02
CA PHE A 65 -2.72 13.28 -1.27
C PHE A 65 -2.73 11.94 -0.53
N THR A 66 -3.82 11.65 0.20
CA THR A 66 -3.95 10.43 1.01
C THR A 66 -5.06 9.53 0.45
N ILE A 67 -4.71 8.27 0.18
CA ILE A 67 -5.62 7.23 -0.28
C ILE A 67 -5.78 6.24 0.87
N ALA A 68 -6.94 6.25 1.52
CA ALA A 68 -7.27 5.39 2.66
C ALA A 68 -8.47 4.48 2.35
N LEU A 69 -8.41 3.83 1.19
CA LEU A 69 -9.41 2.86 0.74
C LEU A 69 -8.78 1.82 -0.19
N PRO A 70 -9.37 0.61 -0.32
CA PRO A 70 -8.94 -0.37 -1.30
C PRO A 70 -9.37 0.05 -2.70
N ALA A 71 -8.52 0.83 -3.36
CA ALA A 71 -8.74 1.31 -4.71
C ALA A 71 -7.51 1.10 -5.61
N SER A 72 -7.76 0.99 -6.90
CA SER A 72 -6.75 1.13 -7.95
C SER A 72 -6.75 2.59 -8.39
N VAL A 73 -5.71 3.33 -8.02
CA VAL A 73 -5.61 4.76 -8.22
C VAL A 73 -4.63 5.05 -9.34
N ARG A 74 -5.04 5.86 -10.31
CA ARG A 74 -4.17 6.37 -11.37
C ARG A 74 -4.14 7.89 -11.33
N TYR A 75 -2.94 8.46 -11.24
CA TYR A 75 -2.76 9.90 -11.34
C TYR A 75 -2.54 10.33 -12.79
N GLN A 76 -3.13 11.47 -13.16
CA GLN A 76 -2.91 12.14 -14.42
C GLN A 76 -2.73 13.66 -14.18
N PRO A 77 -1.62 14.27 -14.63
CA PRO A 77 -1.47 15.72 -14.54
C PRO A 77 -2.60 16.45 -15.27
N GLY A 78 -3.14 17.49 -14.65
CA GLY A 78 -4.20 18.32 -15.24
C GLY A 78 -4.44 19.62 -14.48
N ASP A 79 -5.21 20.53 -15.07
CA ASP A 79 -5.45 21.84 -14.47
C ASP A 79 -6.51 21.83 -13.37
N LYS A 80 -7.29 20.75 -13.29
CA LYS A 80 -8.41 20.58 -12.35
C LYS A 80 -8.07 19.55 -11.30
N ALA A 81 -8.17 19.95 -10.03
CA ALA A 81 -7.99 19.07 -8.87
C ALA A 81 -9.30 18.30 -8.58
N GLU A 82 -9.44 17.12 -9.17
CA GLU A 82 -10.60 16.26 -9.00
C GLU A 82 -10.22 14.78 -8.96
N ALA A 83 -10.97 14.01 -8.18
CA ALA A 83 -10.87 12.55 -8.14
C ALA A 83 -12.17 11.96 -8.70
N VAL A 84 -12.07 11.23 -9.80
CA VAL A 84 -13.18 10.49 -10.40
C VAL A 84 -13.14 9.07 -9.85
N VAL A 85 -14.17 8.70 -9.08
CA VAL A 85 -14.28 7.39 -8.43
C VAL A 85 -15.37 6.59 -9.11
N SER A 86 -15.04 5.38 -9.57
CA SER A 86 -15.95 4.46 -10.27
C SER A 86 -15.92 3.07 -9.62
N GLY A 87 -17.07 2.38 -9.59
CA GLY A 87 -17.21 1.13 -8.87
C GLY A 87 -18.65 0.82 -8.47
N ASP A 88 -18.84 -0.11 -7.54
CA ASP A 88 -20.18 -0.47 -7.06
C ASP A 88 -20.83 0.72 -6.32
N SER A 89 -22.12 0.95 -6.57
CA SER A 89 -22.86 2.05 -5.98
C SER A 89 -22.87 2.02 -4.45
N THR A 90 -22.93 0.83 -3.83
CA THR A 90 -22.97 0.75 -2.37
C THR A 90 -21.67 1.23 -1.74
N LEU A 91 -20.52 0.88 -2.34
CA LEU A 91 -19.22 1.38 -1.90
C LEU A 91 -19.06 2.87 -2.19
N ILE A 92 -19.51 3.34 -3.35
CA ILE A 92 -19.42 4.75 -3.72
C ILE A 92 -20.20 5.66 -2.77
N ASP A 93 -21.35 5.21 -2.28
CA ASP A 93 -22.14 5.99 -1.32
C ASP A 93 -21.42 6.19 0.02
N HIS A 94 -20.44 5.33 0.31
CA HIS A 94 -19.54 5.39 1.47
C HIS A 94 -18.21 6.12 1.21
N VAL A 95 -17.96 6.58 -0.03
CA VAL A 95 -16.75 7.34 -0.36
C VAL A 95 -16.86 8.76 0.20
N ARG A 96 -15.82 9.20 0.89
CA ARG A 96 -15.67 10.54 1.45
C ARG A 96 -14.37 11.18 1.01
N MET A 97 -14.46 12.45 0.61
CA MET A 97 -13.31 13.31 0.32
C MET A 97 -13.24 14.41 1.37
N GLU A 98 -12.20 14.38 2.20
CA GLU A 98 -11.94 15.41 3.21
C GLU A 98 -10.61 16.10 2.88
N GLY A 99 -10.68 17.31 2.33
CA GLY A 99 -9.50 18.06 1.90
C GLY A 99 -8.81 17.39 0.71
N SER A 100 -7.77 16.58 0.99
CA SER A 100 -7.02 15.76 0.03
C SER A 100 -6.91 14.28 0.45
N GLN A 101 -7.76 13.86 1.39
CA GLN A 101 -7.87 12.49 1.85
C GLN A 101 -9.14 11.84 1.27
N LEU A 102 -8.93 10.80 0.47
CA LEU A 102 -9.98 9.93 -0.03
C LEU A 102 -10.10 8.71 0.90
N SER A 103 -11.28 8.47 1.46
CA SER A 103 -11.52 7.39 2.43
C SER A 103 -12.91 6.78 2.29
N LEU A 104 -13.15 5.66 2.98
CA LEU A 104 -14.46 5.05 3.15
C LEU A 104 -14.96 5.29 4.58
N ASP A 105 -16.23 5.64 4.75
CA ASP A 105 -16.87 5.73 6.07
C ASP A 105 -17.45 4.38 6.55
N CYS A 106 -16.90 3.28 6.05
CA CYS A 106 -17.27 1.91 6.38
C CYS A 106 -16.03 1.00 6.45
N GLU A 107 -16.17 -0.15 7.10
CA GLU A 107 -15.13 -1.17 7.19
C GLU A 107 -15.28 -2.18 6.06
N THR A 108 -14.22 -2.30 5.26
CA THR A 108 -14.15 -3.26 4.16
C THR A 108 -13.83 -4.64 4.70
N GLY A 109 -14.59 -5.63 4.23
CA GLY A 109 -14.28 -7.04 4.48
C GLY A 109 -13.03 -7.50 3.74
N TRP A 110 -12.64 -8.76 3.94
CA TRP A 110 -11.41 -9.31 3.33
C TRP A 110 -11.53 -9.45 1.80
N PHE A 111 -12.75 -9.45 1.27
CA PHE A 111 -13.08 -9.68 -0.14
C PHE A 111 -13.75 -8.48 -0.82
N SER A 112 -13.48 -7.25 -0.36
CA SER A 112 -14.11 -6.08 -0.95
C SER A 112 -13.63 -5.84 -2.40
N PRO A 113 -14.55 -5.60 -3.35
CA PRO A 113 -14.19 -5.24 -4.71
C PRO A 113 -13.46 -3.90 -4.69
N ARG A 114 -12.49 -3.76 -5.58
CA ARG A 114 -11.66 -2.56 -5.67
C ARG A 114 -12.42 -1.47 -6.41
N LEU A 115 -12.33 -0.25 -5.89
CA LEU A 115 -12.78 0.94 -6.60
C LEU A 115 -11.72 1.37 -7.62
N ASP A 116 -12.15 1.89 -8.76
CA ASP A 116 -11.28 2.52 -9.75
C ASP A 116 -11.27 4.03 -9.50
N VAL A 117 -10.11 4.63 -9.30
CA VAL A 117 -9.98 6.06 -9.01
C VAL A 117 -9.01 6.70 -10.00
N THR A 118 -9.48 7.72 -10.72
CA THR A 118 -8.62 8.59 -11.52
C THR A 118 -8.48 9.93 -10.80
N VAL A 119 -7.25 10.29 -10.42
CA VAL A 119 -6.95 11.58 -9.80
C VAL A 119 -6.33 12.48 -10.85
N SER A 120 -6.92 13.64 -11.07
CA SER A 120 -6.35 14.70 -11.89
C SER A 120 -6.08 15.95 -11.05
N GLY A 121 -5.05 16.71 -11.43
CA GLY A 121 -4.71 17.94 -10.74
C GLY A 121 -3.28 18.40 -10.95
N PRO A 122 -2.89 19.50 -10.28
CA PRO A 122 -1.52 19.98 -10.28
C PRO A 122 -0.58 18.92 -9.67
N VAL A 123 0.73 19.15 -9.82
CA VAL A 123 1.77 18.25 -9.34
C VAL A 123 1.63 18.02 -7.83
N ILE A 124 1.52 16.76 -7.43
CA ILE A 124 1.47 16.31 -6.02
C ILE A 124 2.80 15.64 -5.68
N SER A 125 3.47 16.13 -4.63
CA SER A 125 4.79 15.66 -4.24
C SER A 125 4.76 14.57 -3.18
N ASP A 126 3.71 14.49 -2.35
CA ASP A 126 3.60 13.56 -1.23
C ASP A 126 2.36 12.67 -1.37
N TRP A 127 2.57 11.38 -1.60
CA TRP A 127 1.49 10.40 -1.74
C TRP A 127 1.49 9.45 -0.56
N ARG A 128 0.32 9.29 0.07
CA ARG A 128 0.14 8.37 1.20
C ARG A 128 -0.89 7.31 0.84
N LEU A 129 -0.47 6.07 0.82
CA LEU A 129 -1.31 4.91 0.54
C LEU A 129 -1.51 4.12 1.84
N VAL A 130 -2.75 4.07 2.32
CA VAL A 130 -3.13 3.37 3.55
C VAL A 130 -4.07 2.21 3.20
N GLY A 131 -3.70 1.01 3.64
CA GLY A 131 -4.47 -0.22 3.39
C GLY A 131 -3.85 -1.09 2.30
N SER A 132 -4.67 -1.53 1.34
CA SER A 132 -4.33 -2.52 0.31
C SER A 132 -4.55 -2.03 -1.13
N GLY A 133 -4.63 -0.71 -1.32
CA GLY A 133 -4.80 -0.10 -2.63
C GLY A 133 -3.58 -0.21 -3.53
N GLU A 134 -3.75 0.20 -4.79
CA GLU A 134 -2.69 0.34 -5.78
C GLU A 134 -2.62 1.80 -6.22
N LEU A 135 -1.42 2.34 -6.42
CA LEU A 135 -1.21 3.69 -6.93
C LEU A 135 -0.28 3.64 -8.14
N ALA A 136 -0.73 4.19 -9.27
CA ALA A 136 0.05 4.37 -10.49
C ALA A 136 0.31 5.85 -10.74
N LEU A 137 1.60 6.22 -10.78
CA LEU A 137 2.11 7.56 -11.06
C LEU A 137 2.92 7.54 -12.38
N PRO A 138 2.26 7.59 -13.54
CA PRO A 138 2.95 7.60 -14.82
C PRO A 138 3.60 8.96 -15.11
N GLN A 139 4.79 8.94 -15.70
CA GLN A 139 5.46 10.13 -16.25
C GLN A 139 5.66 11.27 -15.23
N VAL A 140 6.04 10.92 -14.00
CA VAL A 140 6.46 11.88 -12.97
C VAL A 140 7.60 12.74 -13.51
N ASN A 141 7.50 14.06 -13.31
CA ASN A 141 8.55 15.02 -13.63
C ASN A 141 8.53 16.15 -12.60
N GLN A 142 9.19 15.93 -11.47
CA GLN A 142 9.19 16.87 -10.34
C GLN A 142 10.48 16.77 -9.54
N ARG A 143 10.76 17.79 -8.71
CA ARG A 143 11.99 17.81 -7.90
C ARG A 143 11.97 16.75 -6.80
N GLU A 144 10.85 16.59 -6.10
CA GLU A 144 10.73 15.69 -4.96
C GLU A 144 9.48 14.83 -5.09
N LEU A 145 9.63 13.52 -4.88
CA LEU A 145 8.52 12.58 -4.78
C LEU A 145 8.65 11.80 -3.47
N ARG A 146 7.69 11.99 -2.56
CA ARG A 146 7.54 11.24 -1.32
C ARG A 146 6.39 10.25 -1.45
N LEU A 147 6.66 8.98 -1.13
CA LEU A 147 5.70 7.89 -1.19
C LEU A 147 5.68 7.19 0.16
N ASN A 148 4.53 7.19 0.81
CA ASN A 148 4.33 6.55 2.11
C ASN A 148 3.31 5.42 1.98
N ILE A 149 3.77 4.18 2.07
CA ILE A 149 2.93 2.99 1.99
C ILE A 149 2.74 2.44 3.41
N ARG A 150 1.51 2.49 3.92
CA ARG A 150 1.12 1.88 5.20
C ARG A 150 0.15 0.74 4.97
N GLY A 151 0.58 -0.48 5.24
CA GLY A 151 -0.22 -1.69 5.01
C GLY A 151 0.41 -2.60 3.97
N SER A 152 -0.40 -3.07 3.02
CA SER A 152 0.00 -4.05 1.98
C SER A 152 -0.26 -3.54 0.57
N GLY A 153 -0.39 -2.22 0.41
CA GLY A 153 -0.61 -1.59 -0.88
C GLY A 153 0.62 -1.60 -1.79
N SER A 154 0.41 -1.31 -3.06
CA SER A 154 1.47 -1.24 -4.06
C SER A 154 1.52 0.13 -4.71
N VAL A 155 2.72 0.64 -4.96
CA VAL A 155 2.93 1.86 -5.75
C VAL A 155 3.78 1.53 -6.98
N VAL A 156 3.41 2.08 -8.12
CA VAL A 156 4.18 2.05 -9.37
C VAL A 156 4.41 3.49 -9.81
N ALA A 157 5.66 3.87 -10.05
CA ALA A 157 6.00 5.19 -10.55
C ALA A 157 6.97 5.10 -11.73
N THR A 158 6.78 5.97 -12.73
CA THR A 158 7.68 6.07 -13.89
C THR A 158 8.01 7.52 -14.18
N GLY A 159 9.14 7.79 -14.85
CA GLY A 159 9.54 9.15 -15.24
C GLY A 159 10.87 9.57 -14.64
N THR A 160 10.98 10.83 -14.22
CA THR A 160 12.21 11.41 -13.65
C THR A 160 11.93 12.24 -12.40
N THR A 161 12.84 12.18 -11.44
CA THR A 161 12.80 13.06 -10.27
C THR A 161 14.20 13.41 -9.78
N GLN A 162 14.34 14.47 -8.99
CA GLN A 162 15.62 14.78 -8.36
C GLN A 162 15.79 13.94 -7.08
N THR A 163 14.77 13.88 -6.23
CA THR A 163 14.79 13.07 -5.01
C THR A 163 13.54 12.23 -4.92
N VAL A 164 13.70 10.93 -4.68
CA VAL A 164 12.62 10.04 -4.27
C VAL A 164 12.81 9.62 -2.82
N ASP A 165 11.75 9.73 -2.01
CA ASP A 165 11.67 9.23 -0.65
C ASP A 165 10.55 8.19 -0.59
N LEU A 166 10.91 6.93 -0.35
CA LEU A 166 10.00 5.81 -0.25
C LEU A 166 10.02 5.25 1.18
N GLU A 167 8.89 5.38 1.87
CA GLU A 167 8.67 4.77 3.18
C GLU A 167 7.63 3.65 3.07
N ILE A 168 8.00 2.44 3.47
CA ILE A 168 7.09 1.29 3.54
C ILE A 168 6.99 0.83 4.99
N SER A 169 5.79 0.93 5.56
CA SER A 169 5.45 0.38 6.87
C SER A 169 4.41 -0.74 6.71
N GLY A 170 4.85 -2.00 6.80
CA GLY A 170 4.01 -3.18 6.59
C GLY A 170 4.61 -4.18 5.59
N SER A 171 3.80 -4.64 4.63
CA SER A 171 4.18 -5.62 3.60
C SER A 171 3.86 -5.12 2.19
N GLY A 172 3.84 -3.80 2.00
CA GLY A 172 3.57 -3.17 0.71
C GLY A 172 4.76 -3.26 -0.24
N SER A 173 4.54 -2.90 -1.51
CA SER A 173 5.59 -2.94 -2.54
C SER A 173 5.72 -1.61 -3.29
N GLY A 174 6.94 -1.10 -3.42
CA GLY A 174 7.26 0.06 -4.27
C GLY A 174 7.98 -0.36 -5.55
N ARG A 175 7.33 -0.27 -6.71
CA ARG A 175 7.94 -0.55 -8.02
C ARG A 175 8.28 0.76 -8.73
N LEU A 176 9.50 1.24 -8.52
CA LEU A 176 10.01 2.51 -9.06
C LEU A 176 11.24 2.32 -9.96
N LYS A 177 11.45 1.11 -10.48
CA LYS A 177 12.54 0.82 -11.43
C LYS A 177 12.54 1.78 -12.63
N ASP A 178 11.37 2.13 -13.15
CA ASP A 178 11.22 3.01 -14.31
C ASP A 178 11.15 4.50 -13.93
N LEU A 179 11.38 4.85 -12.65
CA LEU A 179 11.51 6.22 -12.17
C LEU A 179 12.99 6.54 -11.93
N ILE A 180 13.57 7.37 -12.79
CA ILE A 180 14.97 7.76 -12.69
C ILE A 180 15.12 8.90 -11.68
N ALA A 181 15.65 8.59 -10.48
CA ALA A 181 15.96 9.58 -9.46
C ALA A 181 17.45 9.96 -9.45
N GLN A 182 17.79 11.21 -9.09
CA GLN A 182 19.19 11.55 -8.78
C GLN A 182 19.59 10.96 -7.41
N SER A 183 18.77 11.20 -6.40
CA SER A 183 18.93 10.68 -5.05
C SER A 183 17.74 9.81 -4.66
N ALA A 184 17.99 8.66 -4.05
CA ALA A 184 16.95 7.80 -3.50
C ALA A 184 17.12 7.62 -1.99
N GLN A 185 16.04 7.84 -1.25
CA GLN A 185 15.90 7.49 0.16
C GLN A 185 14.84 6.40 0.29
N VAL A 186 15.19 5.28 0.89
CA VAL A 186 14.30 4.13 1.05
C VAL A 186 14.33 3.67 2.50
N GLU A 187 13.17 3.69 3.15
CA GLU A 187 13.00 3.14 4.49
C GLU A 187 11.90 2.07 4.51
N ILE A 188 12.25 0.86 4.93
CA ILE A 188 11.33 -0.26 5.06
C ILE A 188 11.25 -0.68 6.52
N ARG A 189 10.04 -0.68 7.08
CA ARG A 189 9.71 -1.23 8.39
C ARG A 189 8.67 -2.34 8.23
N GLY A 190 9.12 -3.59 8.33
CA GLY A 190 8.29 -4.78 8.08
C GLY A 190 8.89 -5.71 7.03
N SER A 191 8.06 -6.19 6.11
CA SER A 191 8.42 -7.21 5.10
C SER A 191 8.06 -6.76 3.68
N GLY A 192 8.04 -5.45 3.44
CA GLY A 192 7.75 -4.89 2.12
C GLY A 192 8.97 -4.87 1.21
N ASP A 193 8.73 -4.77 -0.09
CA ASP A 193 9.78 -4.82 -1.11
C ASP A 193 9.84 -3.51 -1.91
N ALA A 194 11.03 -3.13 -2.37
CA ALA A 194 11.21 -1.95 -3.20
C ALA A 194 12.19 -2.16 -4.35
N GLU A 195 11.78 -1.74 -5.54
CA GLU A 195 12.65 -1.56 -6.71
C GLU A 195 12.82 -0.07 -6.96
N VAL A 196 14.05 0.45 -6.94
CA VAL A 196 14.33 1.89 -7.09
C VAL A 196 15.52 2.14 -8.00
N THR A 197 15.46 3.14 -8.88
CA THR A 197 16.59 3.56 -9.71
C THR A 197 17.17 4.89 -9.24
N ALA A 198 18.48 4.92 -8.96
CA ALA A 198 19.19 6.12 -8.53
C ALA A 198 20.49 6.35 -9.31
N GLN A 199 20.81 7.61 -9.61
CA GLN A 199 21.97 7.97 -10.43
C GLN A 199 23.17 8.49 -9.64
N ALA A 200 22.95 9.19 -8.51
CA ALA A 200 24.00 9.88 -7.77
C ALA A 200 24.18 9.33 -6.35
N ASP A 201 23.12 9.34 -5.54
CA ASP A 201 23.17 8.97 -4.13
C ASP A 201 22.03 8.00 -3.77
N ALA A 202 22.30 7.09 -2.85
CA ALA A 202 21.27 6.23 -2.28
C ALA A 202 21.45 6.06 -0.76
N ASP A 203 20.34 6.19 -0.03
CA ASP A 203 20.24 5.94 1.39
C ASP A 203 19.15 4.89 1.60
N VAL A 204 19.54 3.69 2.06
CA VAL A 204 18.62 2.57 2.26
C VAL A 204 18.72 2.06 3.70
N SER A 205 17.56 1.95 4.36
CA SER A 205 17.42 1.41 5.72
C SER A 205 16.25 0.44 5.79
N ILE A 206 16.53 -0.79 6.20
CA ILE A 206 15.55 -1.86 6.37
C ILE A 206 15.52 -2.28 7.84
N SER A 207 14.33 -2.33 8.42
CA SER A 207 14.05 -2.89 9.74
C SER A 207 12.96 -3.97 9.61
N GLY A 208 13.39 -5.23 9.52
CA GLY A 208 12.54 -6.39 9.28
C GLY A 208 13.12 -7.34 8.23
N SER A 209 12.27 -7.80 7.31
CA SER A 209 12.59 -8.86 6.34
C SER A 209 12.32 -8.46 4.89
N GLY A 210 12.15 -7.17 4.61
CA GLY A 210 11.92 -6.66 3.26
C GLY A 210 13.19 -6.61 2.41
N ASP A 211 13.02 -6.61 1.09
CA ASP A 211 14.12 -6.55 0.14
C ASP A 211 14.11 -5.26 -0.70
N VAL A 212 15.31 -4.77 -1.05
CA VAL A 212 15.48 -3.57 -1.89
C VAL A 212 16.41 -3.88 -3.06
N ASP A 213 15.87 -3.80 -4.27
CA ASP A 213 16.61 -3.83 -5.53
C ASP A 213 16.91 -2.39 -5.97
N LEU A 214 18.18 -2.01 -5.88
CA LEU A 214 18.66 -0.68 -6.25
C LEU A 214 19.35 -0.75 -7.61
N TYR A 215 18.73 -0.13 -8.60
CA TYR A 215 19.22 -0.05 -9.96
C TYR A 215 20.08 1.21 -10.18
N GLY A 216 21.03 1.11 -11.12
CA GLY A 216 21.92 2.20 -11.47
C GLY A 216 23.29 2.11 -10.77
N HIS A 217 24.00 3.24 -10.70
CA HIS A 217 25.34 3.31 -10.09
C HIS A 217 25.43 4.42 -9.02
N PRO A 218 24.52 4.46 -8.02
CA PRO A 218 24.56 5.49 -6.99
C PRO A 218 25.69 5.25 -5.98
N THR A 219 26.18 6.33 -5.40
CA THR A 219 27.03 6.28 -4.21
C THR A 219 26.17 5.94 -3.00
N MET A 220 26.41 4.80 -2.36
CA MET A 220 25.68 4.40 -1.14
C MET A 220 26.11 5.27 0.04
N ARG A 221 25.21 6.15 0.49
CA ARG A 221 25.40 7.02 1.66
C ARG A 221 25.09 6.28 2.96
N ARG A 222 24.07 5.42 2.91
CA ARG A 222 23.67 4.55 4.02
C ARG A 222 23.13 3.25 3.46
N SER A 223 23.52 2.14 4.08
CA SER A 223 23.02 0.80 3.79
C SER A 223 22.93 0.05 5.12
N GLN A 224 21.73 0.04 5.70
CA GLN A 224 21.49 -0.60 6.99
C GLN A 224 20.38 -1.62 6.88
N VAL A 225 20.64 -2.83 7.36
CA VAL A 225 19.61 -3.87 7.50
C VAL A 225 19.61 -4.34 8.95
N ARG A 226 18.46 -4.19 9.61
CA ARG A 226 18.17 -4.74 10.93
C ARG A 226 17.10 -5.81 10.77
N GLY A 227 17.53 -7.07 10.67
CA GLY A 227 16.64 -8.22 10.49
C GLY A 227 17.19 -9.18 9.45
N SER A 228 16.32 -9.71 8.58
CA SER A 228 16.66 -10.75 7.60
C SER A 228 16.50 -10.31 6.14
N GLY A 229 16.20 -9.03 5.89
CA GLY A 229 16.08 -8.48 4.54
C GLY A 229 17.41 -8.33 3.81
N SER A 230 17.36 -7.86 2.57
CA SER A 230 18.55 -7.64 1.74
C SER A 230 18.49 -6.35 0.91
N ILE A 231 19.67 -5.84 0.55
CA ILE A 231 19.83 -4.71 -0.37
C ILE A 231 20.72 -5.21 -1.51
N THR A 232 20.16 -5.30 -2.71
CA THR A 232 20.85 -5.81 -3.91
C THR A 232 21.05 -4.67 -4.89
N GLN A 233 22.29 -4.46 -5.32
CA GLN A 233 22.57 -3.53 -6.42
C GLN A 233 22.46 -4.28 -7.75
N VAL A 234 21.56 -3.81 -8.60
CA VAL A 234 21.31 -4.39 -9.91
C VAL A 234 21.96 -3.50 -10.98
N PRO A 235 22.87 -4.04 -11.81
CA PRO A 235 23.59 -3.26 -12.82
C PRO A 235 22.71 -2.73 -13.95
#